data_AF-A0A1M6YPJ5-F1
#
_entry.id   AF-A0A1M6YPJ5-F1
#
_cell.length_a   1.000
_cell.length_b   1.000
_cell.length_c   1.000
_cell.angle_alpha   90.00
_cell.angle_beta   90.00
_cell.angle_gamma   90.00
#
_symmetry.space_group_name_H-M   'P 1'
#
loop_
_entity.id
_entity.type
_entity.pdbx_description
1 polymer ?
#
loop_
_entity_poly.entity_id
_entity_poly.type
_entity_poly.pdbx_seq_one_letter_code
_entity_poly.pdbx_strand_id
1 'polypeptide(L)'
;MKKIVSCLASIALSILLSIPTTAMAAKPEESYDIASLLEAGGTIPAGYYQLTRGVKVTNDVYADGVVIDASGCPKNTIAIVAKANITGITINYPQRQGISVQSCSGKTLENCTVTHAQFAGIEVKNNVSDITLRNCISNDNYDYAGEGENADGFGIKNGAYNITLINCSATGNSDDGFDCYSSGENIIFRGCTAVGNGSGTNGDGNGFKLGPCSYKDNSGGLVTVTDCTAMNNSGWGFLRNHNKVEPIQYGNTAENNRKGQFNWNQ
;
A
#
# COMPACT_ATOMS: atom_id res chain seq x y z
N MET A 1 -37.77 -49.51 -36.40
CA MET A 1 -37.15 -48.27 -35.87
C MET A 1 -36.50 -48.61 -34.53
N LYS A 2 -35.18 -48.76 -34.50
CA LYS A 2 -34.41 -49.09 -33.28
C LYS A 2 -34.23 -47.80 -32.46
N LYS A 3 -34.79 -47.74 -31.24
CA LYS A 3 -34.52 -46.67 -30.29
C LYS A 3 -33.17 -46.94 -29.63
N ILE A 4 -32.20 -46.08 -29.92
CA ILE A 4 -30.88 -46.05 -29.30
C ILE A 4 -31.05 -45.40 -27.92
N VAL A 5 -30.66 -46.14 -26.88
CA VAL A 5 -30.43 -45.64 -25.52
C VAL A 5 -29.07 -44.92 -25.56
N SER A 6 -29.02 -43.61 -25.33
CA SER A 6 -27.75 -42.91 -25.11
C SER A 6 -27.54 -42.69 -23.61
N CYS A 7 -26.65 -43.46 -23.02
CA CYS A 7 -26.03 -43.14 -21.73
C CYS A 7 -25.22 -41.85 -21.87
N LEU A 8 -25.61 -40.80 -21.14
CA LEU A 8 -24.74 -39.66 -20.87
C LEU A 8 -23.80 -40.05 -19.74
N ALA A 9 -22.55 -40.37 -20.07
CA ALA A 9 -21.47 -40.41 -19.11
C ALA A 9 -20.89 -39.00 -18.96
N SER A 10 -21.14 -38.36 -17.81
CA SER A 10 -20.50 -37.10 -17.43
C SER A 10 -19.02 -37.36 -17.15
N ILE A 11 -18.14 -36.91 -18.03
CA ILE A 11 -16.70 -36.86 -17.78
C ILE A 11 -16.43 -35.54 -17.04
N ALA A 12 -16.26 -35.63 -15.72
CA ALA A 12 -15.69 -34.54 -14.94
C ALA A 12 -14.19 -34.48 -15.24
N LEU A 13 -13.79 -33.51 -16.05
CA LEU A 13 -12.39 -33.21 -16.32
C LEU A 13 -11.84 -32.37 -15.17
N SER A 14 -11.24 -33.00 -14.16
CA SER A 14 -10.50 -32.32 -13.10
C SER A 14 -9.15 -31.85 -13.63
N ILE A 15 -9.09 -30.57 -14.01
CA ILE A 15 -7.82 -29.89 -14.29
C ILE A 15 -7.14 -29.64 -12.94
N LEU A 16 -6.20 -30.50 -12.57
CA LEU A 16 -5.21 -30.18 -11.54
C LEU A 16 -4.31 -29.07 -12.11
N LEU A 17 -4.62 -27.82 -11.76
CA LEU A 17 -3.65 -26.73 -11.85
C LEU A 17 -2.56 -27.03 -10.82
N SER A 18 -1.40 -27.49 -11.30
CA SER A 18 -0.17 -27.53 -10.51
C SER A 18 0.19 -26.09 -10.16
N ILE A 19 -0.14 -25.66 -8.95
CA ILE A 19 0.38 -24.44 -8.37
C ILE A 19 1.90 -24.67 -8.28
N PRO A 20 2.74 -23.86 -8.95
CA PRO A 20 4.17 -23.93 -8.70
C PRO A 20 4.35 -23.52 -7.24
N THR A 21 4.69 -24.50 -6.41
CA THR A 21 5.23 -24.23 -5.08
C THR A 21 6.53 -23.50 -5.33
N THR A 22 6.50 -22.17 -5.20
CA THR A 22 7.74 -21.42 -4.99
C THR A 22 8.36 -22.03 -3.76
N ALA A 23 9.46 -22.74 -3.94
CA ALA A 23 10.32 -23.13 -2.85
C ALA A 23 10.58 -21.85 -2.06
N MET A 24 10.15 -21.80 -0.81
CA MET A 24 10.62 -20.77 0.11
C MET A 24 12.15 -20.91 0.09
N ALA A 25 12.83 -19.90 -0.47
CA ALA A 25 14.28 -19.86 -0.42
C ALA A 25 14.68 -20.08 1.04
N ALA A 26 15.57 -21.05 1.27
CA ALA A 26 16.06 -21.35 2.60
C ALA A 26 16.57 -20.05 3.23
N LYS A 27 16.15 -19.77 4.48
CA LYS A 27 16.57 -18.60 5.23
C LYS A 27 18.10 -18.64 5.35
N PRO A 28 18.85 -17.64 4.85
CA PRO A 28 20.30 -17.69 4.90
C PRO A 28 20.81 -17.73 6.34
N GLU A 29 21.88 -18.49 6.54
CA GLU A 29 22.43 -18.92 7.84
C GLU A 29 23.07 -17.79 8.67
N GLU A 30 23.25 -16.59 8.08
CA GLU A 30 23.60 -15.38 8.81
C GLU A 30 22.70 -14.22 8.38
N SER A 31 21.83 -13.79 9.29
CA SER A 31 21.02 -12.59 9.12
C SER A 31 21.91 -11.37 9.38
N TYR A 32 22.35 -10.69 8.34
CA TYR A 32 22.99 -9.38 8.49
C TYR A 32 21.91 -8.32 8.72
N ASP A 33 22.12 -7.48 9.74
CA ASP A 33 21.28 -6.30 9.94
C ASP A 33 21.53 -5.31 8.79
N ILE A 34 20.48 -5.02 8.00
CA ILE A 34 20.58 -4.16 6.82
C ILE A 34 20.67 -2.67 7.16
N ALA A 35 20.45 -2.28 8.43
CA ALA A 35 20.36 -0.88 8.82
C ALA A 35 21.54 -0.04 8.32
N SER A 36 22.77 -0.53 8.46
CA SER A 36 23.97 0.20 8.02
C SER A 36 24.08 0.31 6.49
N LEU A 37 23.58 -0.67 5.73
CA LEU A 37 23.54 -0.60 4.26
C LEU A 37 22.52 0.44 3.79
N LEU A 38 21.36 0.48 4.44
CA LEU A 38 20.33 1.49 4.20
C LEU A 38 20.80 2.91 4.53
N GLU A 39 21.57 3.07 5.61
CA GLU A 39 22.17 4.37 6.00
C GLU A 39 23.26 4.80 5.02
N ALA A 40 24.11 3.87 4.59
CA ALA A 40 25.16 4.13 3.61
C ALA A 40 24.58 4.53 2.24
N GLY A 41 23.44 3.95 1.84
CA GLY A 41 22.88 4.11 0.51
C GLY A 41 23.67 3.35 -0.55
N GLY A 42 23.40 3.66 -1.82
CA GLY A 42 23.98 2.99 -2.97
C GLY A 42 23.24 1.71 -3.33
N THR A 43 23.93 0.81 -4.04
CA THR A 43 23.37 -0.48 -4.44
C THR A 43 23.47 -1.48 -3.30
N ILE A 44 22.34 -2.04 -2.89
CA ILE A 44 22.29 -3.11 -1.90
C ILE A 44 22.17 -4.45 -2.64
N PRO A 45 23.06 -5.42 -2.39
CA PRO A 45 22.98 -6.74 -3.02
C PRO A 45 21.67 -7.45 -2.70
N ALA A 46 21.17 -8.25 -3.65
CA ALA A 46 20.02 -9.12 -3.43
C ALA A 46 20.25 -10.04 -2.21
N GLY A 47 19.21 -10.25 -1.42
CA GLY A 47 19.33 -11.07 -0.22
C GLY A 47 18.18 -10.91 0.76
N TYR A 48 18.17 -11.78 1.76
CA TYR A 48 17.28 -11.71 2.91
C TYR A 48 18.02 -11.12 4.10
N TYR A 49 17.47 -10.07 4.68
CA TYR A 49 18.07 -9.33 5.77
C TYR A 49 17.10 -9.20 6.94
N GLN A 50 17.63 -9.03 8.15
CA GLN A 50 16.84 -8.55 9.27
C GLN A 50 17.01 -7.04 9.41
N LEU A 51 16.02 -6.39 9.99
CA LEU A 51 16.11 -5.02 10.46
C LEU A 51 15.75 -5.02 11.95
N THR A 52 16.72 -4.68 12.79
CA THR A 52 16.56 -4.76 14.27
C THR A 52 16.21 -3.42 14.91
N ARG A 53 16.20 -2.34 14.12
CA ARG A 53 15.87 -0.99 14.54
C ARG A 53 15.33 -0.16 13.38
N GLY A 54 14.57 0.89 13.71
CA GLY A 54 14.20 1.90 12.71
C GLY A 54 15.43 2.59 12.14
N VAL A 55 15.37 2.92 10.85
CA VAL A 55 16.47 3.52 10.11
C VAL A 55 16.03 4.78 9.36
N LYS A 56 16.92 5.76 9.25
CA LYS A 56 16.72 6.95 8.42
C LYS A 56 17.54 6.79 7.15
N VAL A 57 16.88 6.73 6.01
CA VAL A 57 17.53 6.63 4.70
C VAL A 57 17.68 8.03 4.12
N THR A 58 18.90 8.56 4.15
CA THR A 58 19.23 9.91 3.65
C THR A 58 20.02 9.90 2.35
N ASN A 59 20.55 8.75 1.96
CA ASN A 59 21.25 8.53 0.70
C ASN A 59 20.37 7.67 -0.20
N ASP A 60 20.46 7.87 -1.51
CA ASP A 60 19.65 7.10 -2.46
C ASP A 60 19.99 5.61 -2.37
N VAL A 61 18.96 4.77 -2.36
CA VAL A 61 19.08 3.30 -2.28
C VAL A 61 18.54 2.67 -3.55
N TYR A 62 19.33 1.79 -4.12
CA TYR A 62 18.97 0.96 -5.26
C TYR A 62 19.07 -0.51 -4.86
N ALA A 63 17.97 -1.23 -4.91
CA ALA A 63 17.91 -2.64 -4.61
C ALA A 63 17.19 -3.40 -5.74
N ASP A 64 17.59 -4.65 -5.92
CA ASP A 64 16.89 -5.64 -6.72
C ASP A 64 16.97 -6.97 -5.96
N GLY A 65 15.83 -7.59 -5.65
CA GLY A 65 15.79 -8.82 -4.86
C GLY A 65 16.17 -8.66 -3.38
N VAL A 66 16.03 -7.47 -2.78
CA VAL A 66 16.23 -7.26 -1.33
C VAL A 66 14.93 -7.46 -0.57
N VAL A 67 14.96 -8.39 0.39
CA VAL A 67 13.86 -8.68 1.30
C VAL A 67 14.30 -8.42 2.73
N ILE A 68 13.58 -7.53 3.42
CA ILE A 68 13.85 -7.12 4.79
C ILE A 68 12.76 -7.69 5.69
N ASP A 69 13.16 -8.41 6.73
CA ASP A 69 12.31 -8.81 7.84
C ASP A 69 12.49 -7.82 9.00
N ALA A 70 11.48 -6.98 9.21
CA ALA A 70 11.48 -5.93 10.23
C ALA A 70 10.80 -6.37 11.54
N SER A 71 10.51 -7.67 11.71
CA SER A 71 9.96 -8.20 12.97
C SER A 71 10.88 -8.00 14.18
N GLY A 72 12.19 -7.86 13.95
CA GLY A 72 13.19 -7.59 14.97
C GLY A 72 13.22 -6.14 15.50
N CYS A 73 12.51 -5.20 14.85
CA CYS A 73 12.41 -3.83 15.32
C CYS A 73 11.67 -3.75 16.67
N PRO A 74 11.95 -2.76 17.53
CA PRO A 74 11.14 -2.53 18.72
C PRO A 74 9.68 -2.18 18.35
N LYS A 75 8.73 -2.58 19.19
CA LYS A 75 7.31 -2.23 19.01
C LYS A 75 7.12 -0.72 18.81
N ASN A 76 6.17 -0.33 17.96
CA ASN A 76 5.87 1.07 17.62
C ASN A 76 7.02 1.82 16.94
N THR A 77 7.94 1.12 16.29
CA THR A 77 9.03 1.72 15.51
C THR A 77 8.70 1.75 14.03
N ILE A 78 8.86 2.91 13.41
CA ILE A 78 8.85 3.04 11.94
C ILE A 78 10.08 2.30 11.41
N ALA A 79 9.90 1.35 10.50
CA ALA A 79 11.02 0.58 9.95
C ALA A 79 11.96 1.47 9.14
N ILE A 80 11.45 2.17 8.12
CA ILE A 80 12.24 3.11 7.31
C ILE A 80 11.61 4.51 7.35
N VAL A 81 12.39 5.50 7.77
CA VAL A 81 12.11 6.91 7.52
C VAL A 81 12.87 7.33 6.26
N ALA A 82 12.15 7.47 5.15
CA ALA A 82 12.70 7.80 3.85
C ALA A 82 12.87 9.32 3.67
N LYS A 83 14.08 9.74 3.32
CA LYS A 83 14.43 11.12 2.94
C LYS A 83 15.13 11.20 1.57
N ALA A 84 15.25 10.08 0.89
CA ALA A 84 15.99 9.90 -0.35
C ALA A 84 15.18 9.03 -1.33
N ASN A 85 15.70 8.84 -2.54
CA ASN A 85 15.10 7.89 -3.47
C ASN A 85 15.33 6.46 -2.95
N ILE A 86 14.31 5.61 -3.05
CA ILE A 86 14.41 4.20 -2.67
C ILE A 86 13.78 3.37 -3.77
N THR A 87 14.55 2.41 -4.31
CA THR A 87 14.06 1.50 -5.34
C THR A 87 14.20 0.04 -4.90
N GLY A 88 13.14 -0.76 -5.11
CA GLY A 88 13.23 -2.23 -5.18
C GLY A 88 13.35 -2.99 -3.85
N ILE A 89 13.01 -2.37 -2.73
CA ILE A 89 13.01 -3.04 -1.42
C ILE A 89 11.65 -3.67 -1.12
N THR A 90 11.65 -4.90 -0.61
CA THR A 90 10.51 -5.53 0.06
C THR A 90 10.71 -5.53 1.57
N ILE A 91 9.71 -5.09 2.35
CA ILE A 91 9.74 -5.09 3.82
C ILE A 91 8.57 -5.90 4.37
N ASN A 92 8.87 -6.87 5.22
CA ASN A 92 7.92 -7.73 5.90
C ASN A 92 7.88 -7.42 7.40
N TYR A 93 6.69 -7.52 7.99
CA TYR A 93 6.45 -7.40 9.44
C TYR A 93 6.98 -6.12 10.14
N PRO A 94 6.88 -4.90 9.56
CA PRO A 94 7.14 -3.68 10.32
C PRO A 94 6.32 -3.59 11.61
N GLN A 95 6.96 -3.23 12.72
CA GLN A 95 6.28 -3.07 14.02
C GLN A 95 5.52 -1.73 14.19
N ARG A 96 5.35 -1.00 13.09
CA ARG A 96 4.56 0.22 12.91
C ARG A 96 4.43 0.48 11.39
N GLN A 97 4.66 1.70 10.90
CA GLN A 97 4.80 1.96 9.45
C GLN A 97 5.98 1.17 8.86
N GLY A 98 5.82 0.67 7.63
CA GLY A 98 6.94 0.11 6.87
C GLY A 98 7.87 1.19 6.34
N ILE A 99 7.37 2.04 5.45
CA ILE A 99 8.13 3.19 4.93
C ILE A 99 7.34 4.47 5.22
N SER A 100 7.95 5.39 5.95
CA SER A 100 7.42 6.73 6.17
C SER A 100 8.29 7.78 5.49
N VAL A 101 7.77 8.44 4.46
CA VAL A 101 8.46 9.53 3.75
C VAL A 101 8.28 10.82 4.55
N GLN A 102 9.39 11.40 5.02
CA GLN A 102 9.36 12.56 5.93
C GLN A 102 10.50 13.55 5.64
N SER A 103 10.27 14.84 5.92
CA SER A 103 11.30 15.89 5.89
C SER A 103 12.14 15.93 4.60
N CYS A 104 11.51 15.73 3.45
CA CYS A 104 12.13 15.80 2.14
C CYS A 104 11.12 16.30 1.09
N SER A 105 11.64 16.61 -0.09
CA SER A 105 10.84 16.87 -1.29
C SER A 105 11.56 16.37 -2.53
N GLY A 106 10.80 16.19 -3.62
CA GLY A 106 11.36 15.81 -4.93
C GLY A 106 11.97 14.40 -4.95
N LYS A 107 11.40 13.47 -4.18
CA LYS A 107 11.90 12.08 -4.06
C LYS A 107 10.95 11.09 -4.70
N THR A 108 11.51 9.96 -5.12
CA THR A 108 10.77 8.84 -5.70
C THR A 108 10.98 7.57 -4.88
N LEU A 109 9.89 6.89 -4.55
CA LEU A 109 9.91 5.49 -4.15
C LEU A 109 9.40 4.66 -5.32
N GLU A 110 10.17 3.66 -5.73
CA GLU A 110 9.86 2.89 -6.93
C GLU A 110 10.03 1.38 -6.70
N ASN A 111 9.07 0.58 -7.15
CA ASN A 111 9.11 -0.88 -7.02
C ASN A 111 9.30 -1.37 -5.56
N CYS A 112 8.82 -0.60 -4.58
CA CYS A 112 8.91 -0.96 -3.17
C CYS A 112 7.67 -1.74 -2.74
N THR A 113 7.85 -2.79 -1.94
CA THR A 113 6.77 -3.56 -1.34
C THR A 113 6.81 -3.45 0.18
N VAL A 114 5.68 -3.18 0.81
CA VAL A 114 5.51 -3.30 2.26
C VAL A 114 4.38 -4.28 2.54
N THR A 115 4.62 -5.21 3.45
CA THR A 115 3.61 -6.18 3.84
C THR A 115 3.64 -6.49 5.33
N HIS A 116 2.46 -6.77 5.90
CA HIS A 116 2.28 -7.11 7.32
C HIS A 116 2.76 -6.03 8.30
N ALA A 117 2.69 -4.76 7.90
CA ALA A 117 2.94 -3.65 8.82
C ALA A 117 1.85 -3.56 9.89
N GLN A 118 2.23 -3.21 11.12
CA GLN A 118 1.30 -2.99 12.23
C GLN A 118 0.63 -1.59 12.20
N PHE A 119 0.76 -0.89 11.08
CA PHE A 119 0.20 0.42 10.78
C PHE A 119 0.19 0.58 9.25
N ALA A 120 0.00 1.80 8.73
CA ALA A 120 0.10 2.05 7.30
C ALA A 120 1.38 1.51 6.66
N GLY A 121 1.28 0.82 5.52
CA GLY A 121 2.44 0.22 4.87
C GLY A 121 3.41 1.29 4.36
N ILE A 122 2.93 2.20 3.49
CA ILE A 122 3.70 3.36 3.02
C ILE A 122 2.95 4.64 3.40
N GLU A 123 3.58 5.52 4.17
CA GLU A 123 2.97 6.78 4.63
C GLU A 123 3.82 8.00 4.19
N VAL A 124 3.23 8.93 3.43
CA VAL A 124 3.82 10.23 3.09
C VAL A 124 3.21 11.30 3.98
N LYS A 125 4.01 11.95 4.83
CA LYS A 125 3.45 12.80 5.89
C LYS A 125 4.29 14.00 6.28
N ASN A 126 3.68 14.86 7.08
CA ASN A 126 4.30 15.98 7.78
C ASN A 126 4.86 17.05 6.82
N ASN A 127 3.97 17.59 5.97
CA ASN A 127 4.28 18.66 5.01
C ASN A 127 5.39 18.32 3.98
N VAL A 128 5.61 17.02 3.73
CA VAL A 128 6.43 16.56 2.61
C VAL A 128 5.76 16.93 1.28
N SER A 129 6.56 17.27 0.27
CA SER A 129 6.07 17.70 -1.03
C SER A 129 6.75 16.99 -2.20
N ASP A 130 6.10 17.02 -3.36
CA ASP A 130 6.71 16.63 -4.65
C ASP A 130 7.28 15.20 -4.61
N ILE A 131 6.50 14.26 -4.07
CA ILE A 131 6.86 12.84 -3.98
C ILE A 131 6.15 12.05 -5.06
N THR A 132 6.89 11.15 -5.70
CA THR A 132 6.32 10.13 -6.57
C THR A 132 6.46 8.75 -5.95
N LEU A 133 5.36 8.02 -5.85
CA LEU A 133 5.37 6.58 -5.59
C LEU A 133 5.03 5.87 -6.91
N ARG A 134 5.87 4.96 -7.37
CA ARG A 134 5.68 4.26 -8.66
C ARG A 134 5.81 2.75 -8.49
N ASN A 135 4.81 2.01 -8.98
CA ASN A 135 4.79 0.54 -8.93
C ASN A 135 5.01 -0.02 -7.51
N CYS A 136 4.60 0.73 -6.49
CA CYS A 136 4.74 0.29 -5.10
C CYS A 136 3.56 -0.60 -4.71
N ILE A 137 3.81 -1.57 -3.83
CA ILE A 137 2.80 -2.49 -3.33
C ILE A 137 2.72 -2.35 -1.81
N SER A 138 1.51 -2.32 -1.29
CA SER A 138 1.24 -2.31 0.15
C SER A 138 0.11 -3.27 0.48
N ASN A 139 0.40 -4.36 1.18
CA ASN A 139 -0.60 -5.41 1.41
C ASN A 139 -0.57 -6.04 2.80
N ASP A 140 -1.70 -6.62 3.20
CA ASP A 140 -1.84 -7.41 4.42
C ASP A 140 -1.39 -6.67 5.70
N ASN A 141 -1.42 -5.34 5.69
CA ASN A 141 -1.10 -4.52 6.84
C ASN A 141 -2.30 -4.53 7.81
N TYR A 142 -2.03 -4.67 9.11
CA TYR A 142 -3.08 -4.77 10.13
C TYR A 142 -2.70 -4.06 11.42
N ASP A 143 -3.49 -3.06 11.82
CA ASP A 143 -3.31 -2.38 13.11
C ASP A 143 -4.01 -3.15 14.22
N TYR A 144 -3.27 -3.98 14.95
CA TYR A 144 -3.80 -4.73 16.09
C TYR A 144 -4.20 -3.84 17.26
N ALA A 145 -3.57 -2.67 17.43
CA ALA A 145 -3.84 -1.80 18.58
C ALA A 145 -5.14 -0.99 18.39
N GLY A 146 -5.45 -0.60 17.16
CA GLY A 146 -6.70 0.08 16.77
C GLY A 146 -7.79 -0.85 16.25
N GLU A 147 -7.63 -2.18 16.39
CA GLU A 147 -8.57 -3.18 15.85
C GLU A 147 -8.88 -3.03 14.35
N GLY A 148 -7.84 -2.66 13.59
CA GLY A 148 -7.88 -2.48 12.14
C GLY A 148 -7.92 -1.04 11.66
N GLU A 149 -8.16 -0.06 12.54
CA GLU A 149 -8.52 1.33 12.19
C GLU A 149 -7.43 2.14 11.47
N ASN A 150 -6.14 1.79 11.57
CA ASN A 150 -5.07 2.70 11.10
C ASN A 150 -4.08 2.10 10.08
N ALA A 151 -4.26 0.85 9.67
CA ALA A 151 -3.34 0.23 8.71
C ALA A 151 -3.84 0.38 7.28
N ASP A 152 -3.59 1.58 6.73
CA ASP A 152 -3.76 1.89 5.31
C ASP A 152 -2.72 1.16 4.45
N GLY A 153 -3.06 0.86 3.19
CA GLY A 153 -2.06 0.53 2.19
C GLY A 153 -1.11 1.71 1.99
N PHE A 154 -1.67 2.86 1.60
CA PHE A 154 -0.96 4.11 1.38
C PHE A 154 -1.64 5.27 2.11
N GLY A 155 -0.94 5.87 3.07
CA GLY A 155 -1.43 7.06 3.79
C GLY A 155 -0.75 8.34 3.30
N ILE A 156 -1.52 9.29 2.77
CA ILE A 156 -1.06 10.64 2.43
C ILE A 156 -1.64 11.61 3.46
N LYS A 157 -0.86 11.92 4.50
CA LYS A 157 -1.41 12.49 5.75
C LYS A 157 -0.67 13.76 6.17
N ASN A 158 -1.19 14.46 7.16
CA ASN A 158 -0.53 15.57 7.86
C ASN A 158 0.06 16.65 6.95
N GLY A 159 -0.74 17.14 6.00
CA GLY A 159 -0.38 18.24 5.12
C GLY A 159 0.59 17.90 3.98
N ALA A 160 0.83 16.61 3.70
CA ALA A 160 1.59 16.24 2.50
C ALA A 160 0.85 16.70 1.22
N TYR A 161 1.57 17.30 0.27
CA TYR A 161 0.99 17.94 -0.93
C TYR A 161 1.84 17.70 -2.18
N ASN A 162 1.27 17.84 -3.38
CA ASN A 162 1.92 17.48 -4.65
C ASN A 162 2.43 16.03 -4.65
N ILE A 163 1.57 15.08 -4.27
CA ILE A 163 1.94 13.66 -4.17
C ILE A 163 1.33 12.90 -5.34
N THR A 164 2.15 12.15 -6.06
CA THR A 164 1.70 11.35 -7.21
C THR A 164 1.96 9.87 -6.96
N LEU A 165 0.93 9.05 -7.08
CA LEU A 165 1.00 7.59 -7.05
C LEU A 165 0.66 7.05 -8.43
N ILE A 166 1.55 6.23 -8.98
CA ILE A 166 1.44 5.67 -10.33
C ILE A 166 1.55 4.15 -10.25
N ASN A 167 0.52 3.44 -10.71
CA ASN A 167 0.46 1.98 -10.76
C ASN A 167 0.75 1.31 -9.41
N CYS A 168 0.37 1.95 -8.31
CA CYS A 168 0.52 1.37 -6.97
C CYS A 168 -0.63 0.41 -6.66
N SER A 169 -0.38 -0.63 -5.86
CA SER A 169 -1.38 -1.63 -5.47
C SER A 169 -1.53 -1.72 -3.96
N ALA A 170 -2.77 -1.61 -3.48
CA ALA A 170 -3.15 -1.74 -2.08
C ALA A 170 -4.13 -2.90 -1.88
N THR A 171 -3.71 -3.98 -1.21
CA THR A 171 -4.54 -5.20 -1.10
C THR A 171 -4.62 -5.71 0.33
N GLY A 172 -5.82 -6.04 0.81
CA GLY A 172 -5.99 -6.73 2.10
C GLY A 172 -5.56 -5.92 3.34
N ASN A 173 -5.42 -4.60 3.22
CA ASN A 173 -5.09 -3.73 4.35
C ASN A 173 -6.30 -3.60 5.29
N SER A 174 -6.05 -3.48 6.59
CA SER A 174 -7.16 -3.50 7.57
C SER A 174 -8.02 -2.24 7.54
N ASP A 175 -7.47 -1.07 7.23
CA ASP A 175 -8.26 0.16 7.08
C ASP A 175 -8.60 0.42 5.60
N ASP A 176 -7.94 1.37 4.94
CA ASP A 176 -8.17 1.65 3.52
C ASP A 176 -7.04 1.17 2.60
N GLY A 177 -7.33 1.09 1.30
CA GLY A 177 -6.28 0.94 0.30
C GLY A 177 -5.41 2.19 0.18
N PHE A 178 -6.05 3.34 -0.05
CA PHE A 178 -5.43 4.65 -0.17
C PHE A 178 -6.20 5.67 0.66
N ASP A 179 -5.52 6.42 1.53
CA ASP A 179 -6.14 7.42 2.40
C ASP A 179 -5.48 8.81 2.31
N CYS A 180 -6.27 9.83 1.98
CA CYS A 180 -5.91 11.25 1.94
C CYS A 180 -6.40 12.04 3.16
N TYR A 181 -6.89 11.40 4.21
CA TYR A 181 -7.28 12.05 5.45
C TYR A 181 -6.16 12.95 5.93
N SER A 182 -6.45 14.23 6.16
CA SER A 182 -5.49 15.26 6.57
C SER A 182 -4.35 15.56 5.58
N SER A 183 -4.44 15.14 4.32
CA SER A 183 -3.50 15.58 3.29
C SER A 183 -3.60 17.09 3.05
N GLY A 184 -2.58 17.64 2.40
CA GLY A 184 -2.63 18.94 1.76
C GLY A 184 -3.36 18.86 0.41
N GLU A 185 -2.85 19.56 -0.59
CA GLU A 185 -3.45 19.68 -1.92
C GLU A 185 -2.70 18.90 -3.01
N ASN A 186 -3.36 18.74 -4.16
CA ASN A 186 -2.81 18.14 -5.37
C ASN A 186 -2.26 16.72 -5.17
N ILE A 187 -3.17 15.81 -4.81
CA ILE A 187 -2.88 14.38 -4.71
C ILE A 187 -3.37 13.70 -5.98
N ILE A 188 -2.50 12.93 -6.64
CA ILE A 188 -2.80 12.29 -7.92
C ILE A 188 -2.63 10.78 -7.78
N PHE A 189 -3.66 10.03 -8.15
CA PHE A 189 -3.62 8.58 -8.34
C PHE A 189 -3.82 8.28 -9.83
N ARG A 190 -2.92 7.49 -10.41
CA ARG A 190 -2.98 7.08 -11.82
C ARG A 190 -2.70 5.59 -11.95
N GLY A 191 -3.66 4.82 -12.50
CA GLY A 191 -3.47 3.38 -12.69
C GLY A 191 -3.38 2.58 -11.38
N CYS A 192 -3.75 3.17 -10.25
CA CYS A 192 -3.64 2.51 -8.95
C CYS A 192 -4.77 1.50 -8.73
N THR A 193 -4.51 0.47 -7.93
CA THR A 193 -5.46 -0.62 -7.68
C THR A 193 -5.65 -0.85 -6.18
N ALA A 194 -6.90 -0.90 -5.71
CA ALA A 194 -7.27 -1.17 -4.32
C ALA A 194 -8.23 -2.37 -4.22
N VAL A 195 -7.79 -3.48 -3.63
CA VAL A 195 -8.58 -4.73 -3.59
C VAL A 195 -8.72 -5.30 -2.18
N GLY A 196 -9.94 -5.62 -1.78
CA GLY A 196 -10.18 -6.39 -0.56
C GLY A 196 -9.72 -5.70 0.73
N ASN A 197 -9.66 -4.37 0.76
CA ASN A 197 -9.30 -3.62 1.96
C ASN A 197 -10.49 -3.52 2.93
N GLY A 198 -10.18 -3.36 4.21
CA GLY A 198 -11.14 -3.26 5.29
C GLY A 198 -11.39 -4.58 6.00
N SER A 199 -10.75 -4.74 7.15
CA SER A 199 -10.95 -5.86 8.07
C SER A 199 -10.85 -5.38 9.53
N GLY A 200 -11.04 -6.29 10.48
CA GLY A 200 -11.17 -5.91 11.88
C GLY A 200 -12.54 -5.28 12.19
N THR A 201 -12.70 -4.82 13.42
CA THR A 201 -13.94 -4.20 13.90
C THR A 201 -14.02 -2.71 13.56
N ASN A 202 -12.86 -2.05 13.40
CA ASN A 202 -12.78 -0.60 13.22
C ASN A 202 -12.19 -0.17 11.86
N GLY A 203 -11.82 -1.10 10.98
CA GLY A 203 -11.37 -0.76 9.63
C GLY A 203 -12.50 -0.22 8.76
N ASP A 204 -12.31 0.93 8.11
CA ASP A 204 -13.33 1.58 7.29
C ASP A 204 -13.56 0.87 5.96
N GLY A 205 -12.47 0.35 5.37
CA GLY A 205 -12.49 -0.53 4.21
C GLY A 205 -12.68 0.15 2.87
N ASN A 206 -12.27 1.39 2.68
CA ASN A 206 -12.40 2.03 1.39
C ASN A 206 -11.26 1.63 0.46
N GLY A 207 -11.55 1.53 -0.85
CA GLY A 207 -10.50 1.41 -1.85
C GLY A 207 -9.67 2.69 -1.88
N PHE A 208 -10.35 3.82 -2.07
CA PHE A 208 -9.77 5.16 -2.06
C PHE A 208 -10.60 6.10 -1.16
N LYS A 209 -10.07 6.47 0.01
CA LYS A 209 -10.58 7.53 0.90
C LYS A 209 -9.89 8.85 0.52
N LEU A 210 -10.59 9.70 -0.21
CA LEU A 210 -10.03 10.86 -0.92
C LEU A 210 -10.12 12.17 -0.14
N GLY A 211 -10.23 12.09 1.19
CA GLY A 211 -10.32 13.26 2.06
C GLY A 211 -10.68 12.92 3.51
N PRO A 212 -11.10 13.93 4.31
CA PRO A 212 -11.02 15.34 3.94
C PRO A 212 -9.56 15.77 3.89
N CYS A 213 -9.20 16.45 2.82
CA CYS A 213 -7.89 17.09 2.70
C CYS A 213 -7.91 18.37 3.54
N SER A 214 -7.69 18.22 4.84
CA SER A 214 -7.80 19.28 5.84
C SER A 214 -6.67 19.20 6.84
N TYR A 215 -5.78 20.19 6.84
CA TYR A 215 -4.64 20.26 7.74
C TYR A 215 -4.34 21.70 8.14
N LYS A 216 -4.38 21.97 9.45
CA LYS A 216 -4.30 23.33 10.02
C LYS A 216 -5.35 24.24 9.38
N ASP A 217 -4.94 25.41 8.88
CA ASP A 217 -5.83 26.42 8.29
C ASP A 217 -6.18 26.12 6.82
N ASN A 218 -5.57 25.10 6.21
CA ASN A 218 -5.85 24.68 4.84
C ASN A 218 -6.94 23.61 4.82
N SER A 219 -8.00 23.85 4.03
CA SER A 219 -9.10 22.89 3.87
C SER A 219 -9.54 22.81 2.41
N GLY A 220 -9.71 21.60 1.88
CA GLY A 220 -10.17 21.38 0.50
C GLY A 220 -9.02 21.24 -0.49
N GLY A 221 -8.12 20.28 -0.28
CA GLY A 221 -7.11 19.90 -1.26
C GLY A 221 -7.71 19.17 -2.47
N LEU A 222 -7.25 19.51 -3.67
CA LEU A 222 -7.63 18.81 -4.90
C LEU A 222 -7.04 17.39 -4.91
N VAL A 223 -7.89 16.41 -5.23
CA VAL A 223 -7.48 15.03 -5.49
C VAL A 223 -7.91 14.63 -6.90
N THR A 224 -7.02 13.97 -7.64
CA THR A 224 -7.28 13.45 -8.99
C THR A 224 -7.10 11.94 -9.01
N VAL A 225 -8.13 11.20 -9.43
CA VAL A 225 -8.12 9.73 -9.56
C VAL A 225 -8.39 9.33 -11.00
N THR A 226 -7.40 8.76 -11.68
CA THR A 226 -7.48 8.43 -13.11
C THR A 226 -7.09 6.99 -13.37
N ASP A 227 -7.89 6.29 -14.18
CA ASP A 227 -7.65 4.90 -14.59
C ASP A 227 -7.39 3.95 -13.41
N CYS A 228 -8.00 4.23 -12.25
CA CYS A 228 -7.81 3.44 -11.03
C CYS A 228 -8.88 2.35 -10.90
N THR A 229 -8.54 1.27 -10.19
CA THR A 229 -9.44 0.13 -9.94
C THR A 229 -9.70 -0.06 -8.45
N ALA A 230 -10.96 -0.21 -8.03
CA ALA A 230 -11.33 -0.51 -6.65
C ALA A 230 -12.28 -1.72 -6.60
N MET A 231 -11.89 -2.85 -6.01
CA MET A 231 -12.72 -4.06 -6.01
C MET A 231 -12.80 -4.74 -4.64
N ASN A 232 -13.97 -5.29 -4.33
CA ASN A 232 -14.19 -6.15 -3.15
C ASN A 232 -13.80 -5.52 -1.81
N ASN A 233 -13.70 -4.19 -1.71
CA ASN A 233 -13.38 -3.52 -0.45
C ASN A 233 -14.64 -3.54 0.47
N SER A 234 -14.44 -3.65 1.79
CA SER A 234 -15.55 -3.79 2.74
C SER A 234 -16.31 -2.47 3.01
N GLY A 235 -15.72 -1.36 2.58
CA GLY A 235 -16.27 -0.01 2.51
C GLY A 235 -16.65 0.39 1.08
N TRP A 236 -16.33 1.62 0.70
CA TRP A 236 -16.60 2.16 -0.64
C TRP A 236 -15.45 1.90 -1.61
N GLY A 237 -15.72 1.79 -2.92
CA GLY A 237 -14.66 1.77 -3.92
C GLY A 237 -13.88 3.10 -3.94
N PHE A 238 -14.59 4.19 -4.22
CA PHE A 238 -14.07 5.56 -4.14
C PHE A 238 -14.98 6.40 -3.24
N LEU A 239 -14.40 6.98 -2.19
CA LEU A 239 -15.09 7.80 -1.20
C LEU A 239 -14.45 9.19 -1.16
N ARG A 240 -15.24 10.24 -1.38
CA ARG A 240 -14.80 11.64 -1.24
C ARG A 240 -14.40 11.99 0.20
N ASN A 241 -15.10 11.40 1.17
CA ASN A 241 -14.88 11.55 2.59
C ASN A 241 -14.83 13.01 3.06
N HIS A 242 -15.88 13.78 2.77
CA HIS A 242 -16.02 15.15 3.26
C HIS A 242 -14.97 16.13 2.75
N ASN A 243 -14.23 15.77 1.69
CA ASN A 243 -13.31 16.70 1.05
C ASN A 243 -14.09 17.90 0.48
N LYS A 244 -13.74 19.13 0.85
CA LYS A 244 -14.49 20.32 0.41
C LYS A 244 -14.42 20.52 -1.10
N VAL A 245 -13.29 20.18 -1.71
CA VAL A 245 -13.09 20.21 -3.16
C VAL A 245 -13.51 18.86 -3.74
N GLU A 246 -14.30 18.90 -4.80
CA GLU A 246 -14.72 17.70 -5.52
C GLU A 246 -13.52 17.08 -6.25
N PRO A 247 -13.27 15.76 -6.09
CA PRO A 247 -12.18 15.10 -6.82
C PRO A 247 -12.41 15.11 -8.34
N ILE A 248 -11.32 15.24 -9.10
CA ILE A 248 -11.35 14.98 -10.55
C ILE A 248 -11.23 13.48 -10.76
N GLN A 249 -12.15 12.90 -11.52
CA GLN A 249 -12.19 11.44 -11.73
C GLN A 249 -12.47 11.07 -13.19
N TYR A 250 -11.70 10.12 -13.73
CA TYR A 250 -11.83 9.65 -15.11
C TYR A 250 -11.32 8.21 -15.26
N GLY A 251 -11.98 7.39 -16.08
CA GLY A 251 -11.50 6.04 -16.43
C GLY A 251 -11.46 5.02 -15.28
N ASN A 252 -12.04 5.34 -14.12
CA ASN A 252 -11.98 4.48 -12.95
C ASN A 252 -12.98 3.30 -13.03
N THR A 253 -12.57 2.15 -12.54
CA THR A 253 -13.41 0.94 -12.42
C THR A 253 -13.64 0.62 -10.95
N ALA A 254 -14.90 0.39 -10.56
CA ALA A 254 -15.24 -0.08 -9.22
C ALA A 254 -16.29 -1.19 -9.25
N GLU A 255 -16.01 -2.29 -8.57
CA GLU A 255 -16.88 -3.47 -8.57
C GLU A 255 -16.93 -4.15 -7.19
N ASN A 256 -18.10 -4.64 -6.79
CA ASN A 256 -18.28 -5.48 -5.61
C ASN A 256 -17.78 -4.89 -4.27
N ASN A 257 -17.61 -3.56 -4.19
CA ASN A 257 -17.37 -2.87 -2.93
C ASN A 257 -18.64 -2.81 -2.09
N ARG A 258 -18.56 -3.14 -0.80
CA ARG A 258 -19.73 -3.46 0.04
C ARG A 258 -20.62 -2.27 0.37
N LYS A 259 -20.06 -1.08 0.65
CA LYS A 259 -20.88 0.14 0.88
C LYS A 259 -21.33 0.77 -0.43
N GLY A 260 -20.58 0.58 -1.51
CA GLY A 260 -20.91 1.00 -2.87
C GLY A 260 -19.67 1.38 -3.67
N GLN A 261 -19.88 1.72 -4.95
CA GLN A 261 -18.76 1.88 -5.89
C GLN A 261 -18.14 3.28 -5.84
N PHE A 262 -18.97 4.31 -5.88
CA PHE A 262 -18.56 5.71 -5.87
C PHE A 262 -19.47 6.51 -4.92
N ASN A 263 -18.87 7.29 -4.02
CA ASN A 263 -19.58 8.22 -3.16
C ASN A 263 -18.91 9.60 -3.16
N TRP A 264 -19.53 10.53 -3.91
CA TRP A 264 -19.06 11.90 -4.10
C TRP A 264 -19.84 12.94 -3.28
N ASN A 265 -20.90 12.51 -2.59
CA ASN A 265 -21.82 13.40 -1.88
C ASN A 265 -21.49 13.52 -0.38
N GLN A 266 -20.59 12.68 0.12
CA GLN A 266 -20.08 12.76 1.49
C GLN A 266 -18.80 13.55 1.53
#